data_AF-A0A838I8R6-F1
#
_entry.id   AF-A0A838I8R6-F1
#
_cell.length_a   1.000
_cell.length_b   1.000
_cell.length_c   1.000
_cell.angle_alpha   90.00
_cell.angle_beta   90.00
_cell.angle_gamma   90.00
#
_symmetry.space_group_name_H-M   'P 1'
#
loop_
_entity.id
_entity.type
_entity.pdbx_description
1 polymer ?
#
loop_
_entity_poly.entity_id
_entity_poly.type
_entity_poly.pdbx_seq_one_letter_code
_entity_poly.pdbx_strand_id
1 'polypeptide(L)'
;MLRGIAVNDIIVGAYTDRQGGVCPMLAAHRNGGRTSLASFAKAWDRYTGARGRARAATPRELNTLRAMLEASIALDDETPDLMDVPLPTRRPTPDTGERHRASELRHREGWAWMRPFRRLDEYQRALAELDAAETERTPAHAGPSGV
;
A
#
# COMPACT_ATOMS: atom_id res chain seq x y z
N MET A 1 -24.00 -4.41 -1.46
CA MET A 1 -23.41 -5.77 -1.37
C MET A 1 -24.12 -6.66 -0.35
N LEU A 2 -24.34 -6.19 0.89
CA LEU A 2 -25.02 -6.93 1.96
C LEU A 2 -26.35 -7.59 1.55
N ARG A 3 -27.22 -6.84 0.83
CA ARG A 3 -28.46 -7.41 0.28
C ARG A 3 -28.21 -8.59 -0.66
N GLY A 4 -27.22 -8.48 -1.54
CA GLY A 4 -26.88 -9.53 -2.49
C GLY A 4 -26.45 -10.82 -1.82
N ILE A 5 -25.60 -10.74 -0.79
CA ILE A 5 -25.18 -11.95 -0.06
C ILE A 5 -26.28 -12.59 0.78
N ALA A 6 -27.34 -11.84 1.12
CA ALA A 6 -28.45 -12.35 1.92
C ALA A 6 -29.50 -13.10 1.09
N VAL A 7 -29.66 -12.75 -0.18
CA VAL A 7 -30.72 -13.30 -1.06
C VAL A 7 -30.21 -14.30 -2.09
N ASN A 8 -28.91 -14.61 -2.10
CA ASN A 8 -28.30 -15.54 -3.05
C ASN A 8 -27.50 -16.62 -2.34
N ASP A 9 -27.41 -17.79 -2.97
CA ASP A 9 -26.51 -18.86 -2.56
C ASP A 9 -25.08 -18.49 -2.93
N ILE A 10 -24.29 -18.16 -1.92
CA ILE A 10 -22.93 -17.66 -2.11
C ILE A 10 -21.93 -18.80 -2.21
N ILE A 11 -21.09 -18.74 -3.24
CA ILE A 11 -20.00 -19.70 -3.48
C ILE A 11 -18.63 -19.03 -3.38
N VAL A 12 -17.60 -19.88 -3.26
CA VAL A 12 -16.18 -19.52 -3.31
C VAL A 12 -15.49 -20.28 -4.43
N GLY A 13 -14.40 -19.74 -4.97
CA GLY A 13 -13.54 -20.40 -5.96
C GLY A 13 -14.05 -20.38 -7.40
N ALA A 14 -15.16 -19.69 -7.68
CA ALA A 14 -15.70 -19.47 -9.01
C ALA A 14 -16.65 -18.27 -9.04
N TYR A 15 -16.98 -17.79 -10.25
CA TYR A 15 -17.92 -16.69 -10.45
C TYR A 15 -19.38 -17.12 -10.33
N THR A 16 -19.69 -18.29 -10.91
CA THR A 16 -20.96 -19.01 -10.81
C THR A 16 -20.68 -20.50 -10.76
N ASP A 17 -21.58 -21.29 -10.17
CA ASP A 17 -21.56 -22.74 -10.30
C ASP A 17 -22.65 -23.24 -11.27
N ARG A 18 -22.80 -24.57 -11.39
CA ARG A 18 -23.85 -25.18 -12.24
C ARG A 18 -25.22 -25.27 -11.55
N GLN A 19 -25.29 -24.98 -10.25
CA GLN A 19 -26.49 -25.08 -9.43
C GLN A 19 -27.15 -23.71 -9.19
N GLY A 20 -26.57 -22.64 -9.73
CA GLY A 20 -27.09 -21.27 -9.61
C GLY A 20 -26.43 -20.45 -8.49
N GLY A 21 -25.47 -21.02 -7.77
CA GLY A 21 -24.64 -20.31 -6.81
C GLY A 21 -23.77 -19.26 -7.47
N VAL A 22 -23.54 -18.15 -6.77
CA VAL A 22 -22.84 -16.97 -7.30
C VAL A 22 -21.79 -16.45 -6.32
N CYS A 23 -20.72 -15.86 -6.85
CA CYS A 23 -19.74 -15.20 -5.99
C CYS A 23 -20.34 -13.93 -5.33
N PRO A 24 -19.79 -13.48 -4.19
CA PRO A 24 -20.31 -12.30 -3.49
C PRO A 24 -20.39 -11.04 -4.37
N MET A 25 -19.44 -10.88 -5.29
CA MET A 25 -19.38 -9.74 -6.20
C MET A 25 -20.52 -9.76 -7.23
N LEU A 26 -20.78 -10.93 -7.84
CA LEU A 26 -21.89 -11.06 -8.78
C LEU A 26 -23.24 -10.92 -8.07
N ALA A 27 -23.37 -11.47 -6.86
CA ALA A 27 -24.54 -11.30 -6.01
C ALA A 27 -24.80 -9.82 -5.72
N ALA A 28 -23.75 -9.07 -5.38
CA ALA A 28 -23.85 -7.63 -5.17
C ALA A 28 -24.27 -6.90 -6.43
N HIS A 29 -23.63 -7.19 -7.57
CA HIS A 29 -23.91 -6.54 -8.83
C HIS A 29 -25.35 -6.72 -9.30
N ARG A 30 -25.87 -7.97 -9.25
CA ARG A 30 -27.29 -8.27 -9.56
C ARG A 30 -28.29 -7.53 -8.68
N ASN A 31 -27.85 -7.13 -7.48
CA ASN A 31 -28.65 -6.38 -6.51
C ASN A 31 -28.31 -4.87 -6.52
N GLY A 32 -27.83 -4.34 -7.66
CA GLY A 32 -27.56 -2.91 -7.85
C GLY A 32 -26.24 -2.42 -7.25
N GLY A 33 -25.37 -3.32 -6.79
CA GLY A 33 -24.05 -2.97 -6.29
C GLY A 33 -23.11 -2.54 -7.42
N ARG A 34 -22.48 -1.36 -7.27
CA ARG A 34 -21.40 -0.90 -8.17
C ARG A 34 -20.05 -1.51 -7.79
N THR A 35 -20.00 -2.83 -7.65
CA THR A 35 -18.80 -3.55 -7.19
C THR A 35 -17.98 -4.02 -8.40
N SER A 36 -16.79 -3.45 -8.63
CA SER A 36 -15.95 -3.79 -9.79
C SER A 36 -14.48 -4.03 -9.42
N LEU A 37 -14.18 -5.03 -8.60
CA LEU A 37 -12.80 -5.32 -8.19
C LEU A 37 -12.50 -6.82 -8.26
N ALA A 38 -11.76 -7.22 -9.30
CA ALA A 38 -11.19 -8.57 -9.40
C ALA A 38 -10.24 -8.90 -8.23
N SER A 39 -9.68 -7.87 -7.58
CA SER A 39 -8.88 -8.00 -6.36
C SER A 39 -9.69 -8.54 -5.18
N PHE A 40 -10.94 -8.09 -5.01
CA PHE A 40 -11.82 -8.59 -3.95
C PHE A 40 -12.11 -10.08 -4.13
N ALA A 41 -12.49 -10.50 -5.34
CA ALA A 41 -12.77 -11.91 -5.64
C ALA A 41 -11.56 -12.81 -5.31
N LYS A 42 -10.35 -12.39 -5.69
CA LYS A 42 -9.11 -13.11 -5.36
C LYS A 42 -8.83 -13.15 -3.85
N ALA A 43 -9.07 -12.05 -3.14
CA ALA A 43 -8.87 -11.99 -1.70
C ALA A 43 -9.87 -12.90 -0.96
N TRP A 44 -11.12 -12.92 -1.40
CA TRP A 44 -12.16 -13.79 -0.87
C TRP A 44 -11.84 -15.28 -1.06
N ASP A 45 -11.44 -15.67 -2.27
CA ASP A 45 -11.03 -17.06 -2.55
C ASP A 45 -9.80 -17.46 -1.73
N ARG A 46 -8.86 -16.53 -1.52
CA ARG A 46 -7.69 -16.76 -0.65
C ARG A 46 -8.11 -16.94 0.81
N TYR A 47 -8.99 -16.09 1.33
CA TYR A 47 -9.49 -16.15 2.71
C TYR A 47 -10.19 -17.48 3.00
N THR A 48 -11.01 -17.95 2.07
CA THR A 48 -11.77 -19.21 2.19
C THR A 48 -10.96 -20.45 1.79
N GLY A 49 -9.71 -20.28 1.36
CA GLY A 49 -8.84 -21.36 0.91
C GLY A 49 -9.37 -22.10 -0.32
N ALA A 50 -10.10 -21.41 -1.20
CA ALA A 50 -10.66 -22.02 -2.40
C ALA A 50 -9.54 -22.38 -3.39
N ARG A 51 -9.15 -23.66 -3.44
CA ARG A 51 -8.08 -24.19 -4.30
C ARG A 51 -8.55 -24.48 -5.74
N GLY A 52 -9.36 -23.60 -6.31
CA GLY A 52 -9.80 -23.69 -7.72
C GLY A 52 -11.01 -24.57 -8.01
N ARG A 53 -11.73 -25.04 -6.98
CA ARG A 53 -13.04 -25.72 -7.15
C ARG A 53 -14.13 -24.92 -6.46
N ALA A 54 -15.21 -24.66 -7.20
CA ALA A 54 -16.42 -24.05 -6.68
C ALA A 54 -17.01 -24.89 -5.53
N ARG A 55 -17.30 -24.23 -4.40
CA ARG A 55 -18.09 -24.81 -3.29
C ARG A 55 -18.97 -23.74 -2.67
N ALA A 56 -20.01 -24.17 -1.97
CA ALA A 56 -20.79 -23.27 -1.10
C ALA A 56 -19.89 -22.65 -0.03
N ALA A 57 -20.10 -21.36 0.23
CA ALA A 57 -19.53 -20.69 1.38
C ALA A 57 -20.17 -21.25 2.66
N THR A 58 -19.35 -21.50 3.68
CA THR A 58 -19.84 -21.98 4.97
C THR A 58 -20.55 -20.84 5.72
N PRO A 59 -21.44 -21.17 6.69
CA PRO A 59 -22.10 -20.14 7.50
C PRO A 59 -21.12 -19.22 8.23
N ARG A 60 -20.00 -19.78 8.72
CA ARG A 60 -18.95 -18.99 9.39
C ARG A 60 -18.32 -17.98 8.43
N GLU A 61 -18.00 -18.39 7.20
CA GLU A 61 -17.43 -17.50 6.19
C GLU A 61 -18.39 -16.38 5.82
N LEU A 62 -19.68 -16.69 5.67
CA LEU A 62 -20.72 -15.69 5.38
C LEU A 62 -20.90 -14.70 6.53
N ASN A 63 -20.87 -15.18 7.77
CA ASN A 63 -20.96 -14.32 8.96
C ASN A 63 -19.74 -13.39 9.05
N THR A 64 -18.52 -13.89 8.82
CA THR A 64 -17.33 -13.02 8.80
C THR A 64 -17.43 -11.98 7.68
N LEU A 65 -17.83 -12.40 6.47
CA LEU A 65 -17.99 -11.48 5.34
C LEU A 65 -19.00 -10.38 5.66
N ARG A 66 -20.15 -10.73 6.22
CA ARG A 66 -21.16 -9.78 6.66
C ARG A 66 -20.60 -8.80 7.69
N ALA A 67 -19.96 -9.30 8.75
CA ALA A 67 -19.41 -8.47 9.81
C ALA A 67 -18.34 -7.50 9.29
N MET A 68 -17.46 -7.94 8.39
CA MET A 68 -16.45 -7.06 7.77
C MET A 68 -17.08 -5.98 6.91
N LEU A 69 -18.13 -6.31 6.16
CA LEU A 69 -18.85 -5.34 5.32
C LEU A 69 -19.62 -4.31 6.17
N GLU A 70 -20.29 -4.76 7.23
CA GLU A 70 -20.99 -3.87 8.17
C GLU A 70 -20.00 -2.93 8.87
N ALA A 71 -18.86 -3.45 9.34
CA ALA A 71 -17.81 -2.63 9.93
C ALA A 71 -17.22 -1.61 8.93
N SER A 72 -17.00 -2.01 7.67
CA SER A 72 -16.52 -1.09 6.62
C SER A 72 -17.51 0.04 6.35
N ILE A 73 -18.81 -0.25 6.31
CA ILE A 73 -19.84 0.77 6.10
C ILE A 73 -19.91 1.72 7.29
N ALA A 74 -19.87 1.20 8.52
CA ALA A 74 -19.86 2.03 9.72
C ALA A 74 -18.64 2.96 9.78
N LEU A 75 -17.47 2.49 9.32
CA LEU A 75 -16.28 3.33 9.19
C LEU A 75 -16.41 4.38 8.09
N ASP A 76 -16.98 4.02 6.93
CA ASP A 76 -17.23 4.98 5.83
C ASP A 76 -18.15 6.12 6.29
N ASP A 77 -19.16 5.84 7.13
CA ASP A 77 -20.06 6.85 7.71
C ASP A 77 -19.36 7.80 8.70
N GLU A 78 -18.29 7.34 9.38
CA GLU A 78 -17.52 8.13 10.34
C GLU A 78 -16.36 8.91 9.71
N THR A 79 -15.87 8.47 8.55
CA THR A 79 -14.80 9.14 7.82
C THR A 79 -15.36 10.21 6.87
N PRO A 80 -14.81 11.44 6.86
CA PRO A 80 -15.10 12.40 5.79
C PRO A 80 -14.83 11.76 4.42
N ASP A 81 -15.69 12.04 3.44
CA ASP A 81 -15.54 11.50 2.09
C ASP A 81 -14.11 11.80 1.59
N LEU A 82 -13.43 10.81 1.02
CA LEU A 82 -12.08 11.00 0.44
C LEU A 82 -12.09 12.08 -0.65
N MET A 83 -13.26 12.38 -1.22
CA MET A 83 -13.49 13.47 -2.15
C MET A 83 -13.46 14.86 -1.50
N ASP A 84 -13.64 14.98 -0.17
CA ASP A 84 -13.54 16.22 0.60
C ASP A 84 -12.10 16.53 1.04
N VAL A 85 -11.20 15.55 0.93
CA VAL A 85 -9.76 15.77 1.16
C VAL A 85 -9.17 16.35 -0.12
N PRO A 86 -8.66 17.61 -0.13
CA PRO A 86 -8.05 18.18 -1.32
C PRO A 86 -6.89 17.30 -1.75
N LEU A 87 -6.99 16.71 -2.95
CA LEU A 87 -5.89 15.96 -3.52
C LEU A 87 -4.69 16.91 -3.63
N PRO A 88 -3.52 16.59 -3.04
CA PRO A 88 -2.35 17.42 -3.25
C PRO A 88 -2.14 17.51 -4.75
N THR A 89 -2.14 18.73 -5.29
CA THR A 89 -1.81 18.96 -6.69
C THR A 89 -0.48 18.28 -6.96
N ARG A 90 -0.47 17.34 -7.91
CA ARG A 90 0.76 16.69 -8.35
C ARG A 90 1.72 17.80 -8.77
N ARG A 91 2.66 18.14 -7.89
CA ARG A 91 3.79 18.97 -8.29
C ARG A 91 4.51 18.18 -9.37
N PRO A 92 4.74 18.75 -10.56
CA PRO A 92 5.58 18.10 -11.53
C PRO A 92 6.89 17.74 -10.83
N THR A 93 7.29 16.47 -10.95
CA THR A 93 8.59 16.02 -10.44
C THR A 93 9.64 16.95 -11.02
N PRO A 94 10.47 17.63 -10.20
CA PRO A 94 11.56 18.44 -10.72
C PRO A 94 12.40 17.56 -11.64
N ASP A 95 12.70 18.04 -12.85
CA ASP A 95 13.68 17.39 -13.70
C ASP A 95 15.05 17.58 -13.04
N THR A 96 15.44 16.63 -12.21
CA THR A 96 16.74 16.63 -11.52
C THR A 96 17.89 16.36 -12.49
N GLY A 97 17.62 16.11 -13.78
CA GLY A 97 18.61 15.71 -14.78
C GLY A 97 19.21 14.32 -14.52
N GLU A 98 18.78 13.64 -13.45
CA GLU A 98 19.23 12.30 -13.08
C GLU A 98 18.61 11.28 -14.04
N ARG A 99 19.36 10.90 -15.07
CA ARG A 99 18.98 9.75 -15.92
C ARG A 99 19.16 8.45 -15.14
N HIS A 100 18.38 7.42 -15.51
CA HIS A 100 18.42 6.11 -14.87
C HIS A 100 19.79 5.41 -15.06
N ARG A 101 20.73 5.67 -14.15
CA ARG A 101 22.11 5.12 -14.13
C ARG A 101 22.25 3.87 -13.27
N ALA A 102 21.14 3.20 -12.95
CA ALA A 102 21.17 2.01 -12.09
C ALA A 102 22.06 0.90 -12.65
N SER A 103 22.20 0.78 -13.98
CA SER A 103 23.11 -0.18 -14.64
C SER A 103 24.59 0.08 -14.35
N GLU A 104 25.00 1.35 -14.41
CA GLU A 104 26.39 1.77 -14.16
C GLU A 104 26.79 1.51 -12.70
N LEU A 105 25.83 1.72 -11.81
CA LEU A 105 26.09 1.79 -10.38
C LEU A 105 25.89 0.46 -9.66
N ARG A 106 25.19 -0.49 -10.30
CA ARG A 106 25.01 -1.89 -9.85
C ARG A 106 26.31 -2.64 -9.57
N HIS A 107 27.41 -2.26 -10.23
CA HIS A 107 28.71 -2.92 -10.13
C HIS A 107 29.69 -2.22 -9.17
N ARG A 108 29.31 -1.08 -8.59
CA ARG A 108 30.15 -0.39 -7.61
C ARG A 108 29.95 -1.03 -6.23
N GLU A 109 31.05 -1.45 -5.61
CA GLU A 109 31.01 -1.96 -4.25
C GLU A 109 30.48 -0.87 -3.29
N GLY A 110 29.54 -1.26 -2.41
CA GLY A 110 28.84 -0.36 -1.49
C GLY A 110 27.57 0.32 -2.03
N TRP A 111 27.26 0.21 -3.33
CA TRP A 111 26.11 0.92 -3.92
C TRP A 111 24.75 0.24 -3.72
N ALA A 112 24.73 -1.08 -3.54
CA ALA A 112 23.49 -1.86 -3.45
C ALA A 112 22.82 -1.81 -2.06
N TRP A 113 23.46 -1.24 -1.03
CA TRP A 113 22.96 -1.39 0.35
C TRP A 113 23.23 -0.23 1.33
N MET A 114 23.64 0.95 0.86
CA MET A 114 23.64 2.15 1.69
C MET A 114 23.06 3.36 0.96
N ARG A 115 21.80 3.66 1.24
CA ARG A 115 21.31 5.04 1.26
C ARG A 115 20.74 5.32 2.64
N PRO A 116 21.56 5.77 3.61
CA PRO A 116 21.07 6.31 4.88
C PRO A 116 20.06 7.46 4.66
N PHE A 117 20.19 8.18 3.53
CA PHE A 117 19.30 9.28 3.16
C PHE A 117 18.67 9.06 1.78
N ARG A 118 17.35 9.29 1.69
CA ARG A 118 16.60 9.17 0.43
C ARG A 118 16.58 10.46 -0.38
N ARG A 119 16.84 11.62 0.25
CA ARG A 119 16.87 12.94 -0.41
C ARG A 119 18.25 13.58 -0.34
N LEU A 120 18.62 14.31 -1.39
CA LEU A 120 19.92 14.99 -1.48
C LEU A 120 20.07 16.06 -0.40
N ASP A 121 19.01 16.83 -0.12
CA ASP A 121 19.04 17.91 0.88
C ASP A 121 19.32 17.38 2.30
N GLU A 122 18.79 16.20 2.63
CA GLU A 122 19.04 15.52 3.91
C GLU A 122 20.50 15.10 4.02
N TYR A 123 21.08 14.59 2.93
CA TYR A 123 22.48 14.23 2.87
C TYR A 123 23.40 15.45 2.98
N GLN A 124 23.09 16.54 2.27
CA GLN A 124 23.86 17.79 2.34
C GLN A 124 23.83 18.41 3.74
N ARG A 125 22.69 18.35 4.43
CA ARG A 125 22.58 18.80 5.82
C ARG A 125 23.44 17.96 6.76
N ALA A 126 23.40 16.65 6.63
CA ALA A 126 24.21 15.75 7.46
C ALA A 126 25.72 15.99 7.25
N LEU A 127 26.16 16.31 6.02
CA LEU A 127 27.55 16.70 5.76
C LEU A 127 27.91 18.03 6.44
N ALA A 128 27.04 19.03 6.38
CA ALA A 128 27.28 20.32 7.02
C ALA A 128 27.37 20.22 8.56
N GLU A 129 26.56 19.33 9.16
CA GLU A 129 26.62 19.05 10.60
C GLU A 129 27.94 18.36 10.99
N LEU A 130 28.47 17.47 10.16
CA LEU A 130 29.77 16.83 10.38
C LEU A 130 30.93 17.82 10.25
N ASP A 131 30.93 18.66 9.22
CA ASP A 131 31.96 19.69 9.03
C ASP A 131 31.97 20.69 10.22
N ALA A 132 30.78 21.07 10.71
CA ALA A 132 30.66 21.92 11.88
C ALA A 132 31.22 21.23 13.14
N ALA A 133 30.87 19.96 13.36
CA ALA A 133 31.38 19.18 14.48
C ALA A 133 32.89 18.94 14.39
N GLU A 134 33.47 18.80 13.19
CA GLU A 134 34.90 18.63 12.99
C GLU A 134 35.68 19.94 13.20
N THR A 135 35.08 21.07 12.79
CA THR A 135 35.60 22.41 13.08
C THR A 135 35.61 22.68 14.59
N GLU A 136 34.57 22.26 15.31
CA GLU A 136 34.48 22.37 16.77
C GLU A 136 35.43 21.39 17.49
N ARG A 137 35.73 20.23 16.88
CA ARG A 137 36.59 19.18 17.43
C ARG A 137 38.07 19.32 17.09
N THR A 138 38.44 20.26 16.21
CA THR A 138 39.85 20.60 15.94
C THR A 138 40.33 21.62 16.99
N PRO A 139 41.02 21.23 18.08
CA PRO A 139 41.61 22.22 18.97
C PRO A 139 42.68 22.99 18.21
N ALA A 140 42.63 24.32 18.31
CA ALA A 140 43.62 25.24 17.75
C ALA A 140 45.04 24.83 18.18
N HIS A 141 45.75 24.08 17.32
CA HIS A 141 47.18 23.89 17.44
C HIS A 141 47.90 24.80 16.46
N ALA A 142 48.25 25.99 16.95
CA ALA A 142 49.40 26.76 16.46
C ALA A 142 49.97 27.57 17.63
N GLY A 143 51.16 27.20 18.09
CA GLY A 143 51.97 27.96 19.06
C GLY A 143 52.45 29.31 18.49
N PRO A 144 53.11 30.17 19.28
CA PRO A 144 54.50 29.88 19.68
C PRO A 144 54.90 30.38 21.09
N SER A 145 55.96 29.81 21.68
CA SER A 145 56.73 30.48 22.75
C SER A 145 58.20 30.39 22.40
N GLY A 146 58.81 31.56 22.20
CA GLY A 146 60.21 31.72 21.86
C GLY A 146 61.15 31.62 23.06
N VAL A 147 62.41 31.39 22.73
CA VAL A 147 63.59 32.01 23.35
C VAL A 147 64.55 32.33 22.21
#